data_AF-A0A832MH91-F1
#
_entry.id   AF-A0A832MH91-F1
#
_cell.length_a   1.000
_cell.length_b   1.000
_cell.length_c   1.000
_cell.angle_alpha   90.00
_cell.angle_beta   90.00
_cell.angle_gamma   90.00
#
_symmetry.space_group_name_H-M   'P 1'
#
loop_
_entity.id
_entity.type
_entity.pdbx_description
1 polymer ?
#
loop_
_entity_poly.entity_id
_entity_poly.type
_entity_poly.pdbx_seq_one_letter_code
_entity_poly.pdbx_strand_id
1 'polypeptide(L)'
;MRKNRKDTMKLEKAADEFEREPVPPVAFKGLKSFLSIYAGEHVAGTEFMIGPLFVASGVSAVDLLLGLLIGNLLAVASWTFICAPAATRTRMTLYYKLEQTCGPKLVALYNVANGVLFCILAGAMVSVSATAFGVPLNLKMPALQDWLPNSAAWVGIVIVVGALFAVVAARGYNAMARVAA
;
A
#
# COMPACT_ATOMS: atom_id res chain seq x y z
N MET A 1 -40.20 3.22 12.59
CA MET A 1 -39.71 3.11 11.19
C MET A 1 -38.68 4.18 10.76
N ARG A 2 -38.71 5.44 11.23
CA ARG A 2 -37.71 6.48 10.83
C ARG A 2 -36.28 6.30 11.39
N LYS A 3 -36.11 5.59 12.51
CA LYS A 3 -34.79 5.37 13.16
C LYS A 3 -33.91 4.43 12.32
N ASN A 4 -34.48 3.30 11.87
CA ASN A 4 -33.81 2.36 10.96
C ASN A 4 -33.27 3.04 9.70
N ARG A 5 -34.06 3.88 9.02
CA ARG A 5 -33.61 4.52 7.76
C ARG A 5 -32.40 5.43 7.93
N LYS A 6 -32.29 6.15 9.06
CA LYS A 6 -31.12 7.01 9.34
C LYS A 6 -29.88 6.18 9.68
N ASP A 7 -30.06 5.05 10.35
CA ASP A 7 -28.96 4.14 10.68
C ASP A 7 -28.48 3.37 9.44
N THR A 8 -29.40 2.96 8.55
CA THR A 8 -29.06 2.38 7.24
C THR A 8 -28.34 3.39 6.34
N MET A 9 -28.79 4.64 6.29
CA MET A 9 -28.14 5.70 5.50
C MET A 9 -26.76 6.11 6.07
N LYS A 10 -26.56 6.00 7.39
CA LYS A 10 -25.26 6.15 8.04
C LYS A 10 -24.32 4.99 7.72
N LEU A 11 -24.84 3.76 7.67
CA LEU A 11 -24.09 2.56 7.30
C LEU A 11 -23.69 2.58 5.83
N GLU A 12 -24.58 3.00 4.92
CA GLU A 12 -24.27 3.19 3.49
C GLU A 12 -23.20 4.28 3.29
N LYS A 13 -23.32 5.44 3.94
CA LYS A 13 -22.29 6.50 3.86
C LYS A 13 -20.94 6.09 4.46
N ALA A 14 -20.94 5.25 5.50
CA ALA A 14 -19.69 4.71 6.05
C ALA A 14 -19.08 3.62 5.15
N ALA A 15 -19.90 2.95 4.33
CA ALA A 15 -19.45 1.97 3.34
C ALA A 15 -18.94 2.61 2.03
N ASP A 16 -19.41 3.81 1.68
CA ASP A 16 -18.96 4.60 0.53
C ASP A 16 -17.63 5.34 0.76
N GLU A 17 -16.99 5.12 1.93
CA GLU A 17 -15.68 5.65 2.35
C GLU A 17 -15.42 7.15 2.13
N PHE A 18 -16.49 7.95 1.92
CA PHE A 18 -16.42 9.37 1.59
C PHE A 18 -15.58 9.66 0.33
N GLU A 19 -15.67 8.82 -0.71
CA GLU A 19 -14.81 8.95 -1.92
C GLU A 19 -14.92 10.32 -2.62
N ARG A 20 -16.14 10.89 -2.64
CA ARG A 20 -16.48 12.12 -3.38
C ARG A 20 -16.95 13.27 -2.50
N GLU A 21 -16.82 13.16 -1.18
CA GLU A 21 -17.16 14.22 -0.23
C GLU A 21 -16.07 14.40 0.82
N PRO A 22 -15.91 15.60 1.42
CA PRO A 22 -14.97 15.78 2.51
C PRO A 22 -15.34 14.88 3.71
N VAL A 23 -14.34 14.21 4.29
CA VAL A 23 -14.55 13.35 5.45
C VAL A 23 -15.10 14.19 6.63
N PRO A 24 -16.25 13.83 7.22
CA PRO A 24 -16.83 14.57 8.31
C PRO A 24 -16.06 14.35 9.62
N PRO A 25 -16.08 15.30 10.58
CA PRO A 25 -15.35 15.20 11.85
C PRO A 25 -15.67 13.94 12.66
N VAL A 26 -16.91 13.44 12.56
CA VAL A 26 -17.38 12.23 13.26
C VAL A 26 -16.67 10.97 12.80
N ALA A 27 -16.10 11.00 11.58
CA ALA A 27 -15.40 9.88 10.96
C ALA A 27 -13.87 10.01 11.07
N PHE A 28 -13.36 11.05 11.74
CA PHE A 28 -11.92 11.21 11.94
C PHE A 28 -11.35 10.07 12.78
N LYS A 29 -10.26 9.50 12.29
CA LYS A 29 -9.52 8.44 12.99
C LYS A 29 -8.50 9.07 13.94
N GLY A 30 -8.29 8.40 15.08
CA GLY A 30 -7.30 8.81 16.08
C GLY A 30 -5.87 8.42 15.71
N LEU A 31 -4.91 8.90 16.51
CA LEU A 31 -3.48 8.70 16.31
C LEU A 31 -3.07 7.22 16.21
N LYS A 32 -3.72 6.31 16.97
CA LYS A 32 -3.44 4.87 16.89
C LYS A 32 -3.68 4.31 15.48
N SER A 33 -4.79 4.68 14.86
CA SER A 33 -5.11 4.25 13.50
C SER A 33 -4.11 4.79 12.48
N PHE A 34 -3.63 6.03 12.69
CA PHE A 34 -2.58 6.61 11.86
C PHE A 34 -1.26 5.84 12.01
N LEU A 35 -0.82 5.59 13.25
CA LEU A 35 0.41 4.85 13.52
C LEU A 35 0.38 3.43 12.95
N SER A 36 -0.75 2.72 13.06
CA SER A 36 -0.90 1.37 12.50
C SER A 36 -0.73 1.37 10.98
N ILE A 37 -1.38 2.29 10.26
CA ILE A 37 -1.26 2.38 8.80
C ILE A 37 0.15 2.85 8.42
N TYR A 38 0.67 3.85 9.10
CA TYR A 38 2.03 4.35 8.86
C TYR A 38 3.06 3.23 9.02
N ALA A 39 2.99 2.46 10.11
CA ALA A 39 3.89 1.33 10.32
C ALA A 39 3.70 0.25 9.26
N GLY A 40 2.47 -0.10 8.88
CA GLY A 40 2.21 -1.12 7.86
C GLY A 40 2.70 -0.74 6.46
N GLU A 41 2.58 0.52 6.08
CA GLU A 41 3.02 1.02 4.77
C GLU A 41 4.54 1.19 4.70
N HIS A 42 5.17 1.62 5.80
CA HIS A 42 6.62 1.84 5.83
C HIS A 42 7.43 0.59 6.15
N VAL A 43 6.89 -0.38 6.89
CA VAL A 43 7.58 -1.66 7.11
C VAL A 43 7.31 -2.57 5.91
N ALA A 44 7.94 -2.25 4.78
CA ALA A 44 7.83 -3.01 3.55
C ALA A 44 9.07 -3.90 3.32
N GLY A 45 8.86 -5.14 2.88
CA GLY A 45 9.95 -6.08 2.58
C GLY A 45 10.91 -5.57 1.48
N THR A 46 10.47 -4.63 0.66
CA THR A 46 11.31 -3.93 -0.32
C THR A 46 12.42 -3.12 0.32
N GLU A 47 12.13 -2.37 1.38
CA GLU A 47 13.14 -1.57 2.08
C GLU A 47 14.23 -2.47 2.68
N PHE A 48 13.85 -3.66 3.14
CA PHE A 48 14.80 -4.66 3.65
C PHE A 48 15.73 -5.22 2.56
N MET A 49 15.26 -5.32 1.31
CA MET A 49 16.05 -5.84 0.18
C MET A 49 16.90 -4.77 -0.52
N ILE A 50 16.43 -3.52 -0.55
CA ILE A 50 17.16 -2.42 -1.21
C ILE A 50 18.54 -2.20 -0.60
N GLY A 51 18.66 -2.30 0.72
CA GLY A 51 19.93 -2.13 1.43
C GLY A 51 21.04 -3.09 0.94
N PRO A 52 20.83 -4.42 1.08
CA PRO A 52 21.75 -5.43 0.55
C PRO A 52 22.03 -5.29 -0.95
N LEU A 53 21.04 -4.89 -1.75
CA LEU A 53 21.22 -4.71 -3.19
C LEU A 53 22.18 -3.56 -3.53
N PHE A 54 22.11 -2.44 -2.80
CA PHE A 54 23.07 -1.35 -2.98
C PHE A 54 24.49 -1.76 -2.57
N VAL A 55 24.63 -2.49 -1.46
CA VAL A 55 25.94 -3.00 -1.03
C VAL A 55 26.49 -4.00 -2.04
N ALA A 56 25.66 -4.92 -2.54
CA ALA A 56 26.04 -5.86 -3.60
C ALA A 56 26.42 -5.15 -4.92
N SER A 57 25.88 -3.97 -5.16
CA SER A 57 26.22 -3.11 -6.30
C SER A 57 27.48 -2.25 -6.07
N GLY A 58 28.16 -2.41 -4.92
CA GLY A 58 29.42 -1.75 -4.59
C GLY A 58 29.29 -0.46 -3.77
N VAL A 59 28.10 -0.11 -3.28
CA VAL A 59 27.91 1.07 -2.41
C VAL A 59 28.42 0.79 -1.00
N SER A 60 29.14 1.74 -0.40
CA SER A 60 29.61 1.60 0.97
C SER A 60 28.43 1.61 1.96
N ALA A 61 28.54 0.86 3.05
CA ALA A 61 27.50 0.85 4.09
C ALA A 61 27.27 2.24 4.72
N VAL A 62 28.33 3.06 4.80
CA VAL A 62 28.25 4.42 5.37
C VAL A 62 27.47 5.35 4.44
N ASP A 63 27.74 5.31 3.12
CA ASP A 63 27.02 6.12 2.14
C ASP A 63 25.54 5.74 2.09
N LEU A 64 25.25 4.44 2.23
CA LEU A 64 23.89 3.92 2.32
C LEU A 64 23.15 4.47 3.54
N LEU A 65 23.77 4.43 4.71
CA LEU A 65 23.18 4.94 5.95
C LEU A 65 22.95 6.45 5.91
N LEU A 66 23.92 7.22 5.40
CA LEU A 66 23.79 8.67 5.27
C LEU A 66 22.73 9.05 4.24
N GLY A 67 22.71 8.37 3.09
CA GLY A 67 21.69 8.55 2.07
C GLY A 67 20.29 8.22 2.60
N LEU A 68 20.14 7.13 3.35
CA LEU A 68 18.89 6.75 3.99
C LEU A 68 18.43 7.78 5.02
N LEU A 69 19.34 8.32 5.83
CA LEU A 69 19.03 9.34 6.83
C LEU A 69 18.54 10.63 6.16
N ILE A 70 19.31 11.15 5.20
CA ILE A 70 18.97 12.39 4.50
C ILE A 70 17.68 12.22 3.70
N GLY A 71 17.54 11.10 2.98
CA GLY A 71 16.34 10.78 2.21
C GLY A 71 15.08 10.75 3.07
N ASN A 72 15.12 10.08 4.22
CA ASN A 72 13.99 10.05 5.15
C ASN A 72 13.66 11.43 5.74
N LEU A 73 14.67 12.23 6.08
CA LEU A 73 14.45 13.60 6.55
C LEU A 73 13.74 14.46 5.49
N LEU A 74 14.15 14.35 4.23
CA LEU A 74 13.51 15.04 3.11
C LEU A 74 12.08 14.53 2.85
N ALA A 75 11.85 13.22 2.97
CA ALA A 75 10.51 12.64 2.84
C ALA A 75 9.56 13.15 3.93
N VAL A 76 10.00 13.12 5.20
CA VAL A 76 9.23 13.67 6.32
C VAL A 76 8.97 15.16 6.14
N ALA A 77 9.96 15.93 5.68
CA ALA A 77 9.78 17.36 5.40
C ALA A 77 8.73 17.60 4.30
N SER A 78 8.78 16.84 3.20
CA SER A 78 7.80 16.92 2.11
C SER A 78 6.39 16.70 2.62
N TRP A 79 6.16 15.65 3.40
CA TRP A 79 4.82 15.37 3.93
C TRP A 79 4.38 16.36 4.99
N THR A 80 5.28 16.83 5.83
CA THR A 80 4.98 17.80 6.90
C THR A 80 4.57 19.16 6.33
N PHE A 81 5.28 19.64 5.30
CA PHE A 81 5.07 21.00 4.78
C PHE A 81 4.14 21.06 3.58
N ILE A 82 3.97 19.97 2.83
CA ILE A 82 3.19 19.96 1.58
C ILE A 82 1.94 19.08 1.74
N CYS A 83 2.12 17.77 1.96
CA CYS A 83 1.02 16.82 1.90
C CYS A 83 0.04 16.95 3.07
N ALA A 84 0.52 17.03 4.30
CA ALA A 84 -0.33 17.10 5.49
C ALA A 84 -1.18 18.39 5.54
N PRO A 85 -0.64 19.60 5.27
CA PRO A 85 -1.45 20.81 5.19
C PRO A 85 -2.48 20.76 4.07
N ALA A 86 -2.14 20.22 2.90
CA ALA A 86 -3.08 20.07 1.80
C ALA A 86 -4.23 19.10 2.13
N ALA A 87 -3.89 17.90 2.63
CA ALA A 87 -4.85 16.85 2.94
C ALA A 87 -5.78 17.23 4.11
N THR A 88 -5.25 17.90 5.14
CA THR A 88 -6.06 18.30 6.31
C THR A 88 -6.99 19.47 6.03
N ARG A 89 -6.68 20.32 5.03
CA ARG A 89 -7.54 21.42 4.58
C ARG A 89 -8.68 20.96 3.66
N THR A 90 -8.39 20.07 2.72
CA THR A 90 -9.41 19.60 1.75
C THR A 90 -10.23 18.45 2.31
N ARG A 91 -9.61 17.53 3.07
CA ARG A 91 -10.21 16.29 3.59
C ARG A 91 -10.89 15.43 2.52
N MET A 92 -10.45 15.56 1.27
CA MET A 92 -10.92 14.80 0.12
C MET A 92 -9.88 13.77 -0.31
N THR A 93 -10.31 12.73 -1.01
CA THR A 93 -9.40 11.76 -1.63
C THR A 93 -8.53 12.43 -2.70
N LEU A 94 -7.31 11.91 -2.88
CA LEU A 94 -6.38 12.41 -3.90
C LEU A 94 -7.00 12.36 -5.30
N TYR A 95 -7.66 11.24 -5.63
CA TYR A 95 -8.30 11.03 -6.92
C TYR A 95 -9.42 12.04 -7.19
N TYR A 96 -10.28 12.30 -6.21
CA TYR A 96 -11.35 13.29 -6.38
C TYR A 96 -10.80 14.71 -6.52
N LYS A 97 -9.73 15.05 -5.78
CA LYS A 97 -9.08 16.37 -5.93
C LYS A 97 -8.41 16.52 -7.31
N LEU A 98 -7.81 15.45 -7.83
CA LEU A 98 -7.27 15.41 -9.20
C LEU A 98 -8.40 15.53 -10.23
N GLU A 99 -9.54 14.89 -10.01
CA GLU A 99 -10.70 14.94 -10.92
C GLU A 99 -11.23 16.36 -11.03
N GLN A 100 -11.33 17.07 -9.90
CA GLN A 100 -11.74 18.48 -9.87
C GLN A 100 -10.77 19.42 -10.59
N THR A 101 -9.46 19.11 -10.62
CA THR A 101 -8.44 20.03 -11.13
C THR A 101 -8.12 19.76 -12.60
N CYS A 102 -8.04 18.49 -12.99
CA CYS A 102 -7.60 18.07 -14.32
C CYS A 102 -8.72 17.52 -15.21
N GLY A 103 -9.92 17.33 -14.65
CA GLY A 103 -11.06 16.78 -15.35
C GLY A 103 -11.11 15.24 -15.39
N PRO A 104 -12.29 14.66 -15.69
CA PRO A 104 -12.54 13.23 -15.53
C PRO A 104 -11.79 12.34 -16.52
N LYS A 105 -11.51 12.84 -17.73
CA LYS A 105 -10.81 12.06 -18.77
C LYS A 105 -9.34 11.81 -18.40
N LEU A 106 -8.65 12.81 -17.83
CA LEU A 106 -7.25 12.64 -17.42
C LEU A 106 -7.15 11.72 -16.20
N VAL A 107 -8.07 11.85 -15.25
CA VAL A 107 -8.11 10.96 -14.08
C VAL A 107 -8.44 9.53 -14.46
N ALA A 108 -9.31 9.30 -15.44
CA ALA A 108 -9.57 7.95 -15.94
C ALA A 108 -8.28 7.30 -16.48
N LEU A 109 -7.49 8.02 -17.28
CA LEU A 109 -6.21 7.52 -17.78
C LEU A 109 -5.21 7.28 -16.64
N TYR A 110 -5.12 8.23 -15.69
CA TYR A 110 -4.27 8.11 -14.52
C TYR A 110 -4.63 6.89 -13.66
N ASN A 111 -5.93 6.63 -13.44
CA ASN A 111 -6.41 5.50 -12.66
C ASN A 111 -6.11 4.17 -13.37
N VAL A 112 -6.25 4.10 -14.69
CA VAL A 112 -5.86 2.90 -15.46
C VAL A 112 -4.36 2.65 -15.34
N ALA A 113 -3.54 3.70 -15.53
CA ALA A 113 -2.08 3.58 -15.41
C ALA A 113 -1.67 3.12 -13.99
N ASN A 114 -2.25 3.71 -12.95
CA ASN A 114 -2.00 3.28 -11.58
C ASN A 114 -2.51 1.88 -11.30
N GLY A 115 -3.65 1.48 -11.85
CA GLY A 115 -4.17 0.12 -11.74
C GLY A 115 -3.16 -0.90 -12.28
N VAL A 116 -2.63 -0.67 -13.48
CA VAL A 116 -1.59 -1.53 -14.07
C VAL A 116 -0.33 -1.54 -13.21
N LEU A 117 0.14 -0.37 -12.76
CA LEU A 117 1.31 -0.24 -11.90
C LEU A 117 1.15 -1.02 -10.60
N PHE A 118 0.01 -0.88 -9.92
CA PHE A 118 -0.27 -1.58 -8.67
C PHE A 118 -0.46 -3.07 -8.87
N CYS A 119 -1.00 -3.53 -10.00
CA CYS A 119 -1.04 -4.96 -10.32
C CYS A 119 0.37 -5.56 -10.44
N ILE A 120 1.30 -4.87 -11.12
CA ILE A 120 2.69 -5.30 -11.24
C ILE A 120 3.37 -5.29 -9.87
N LEU A 121 3.20 -4.21 -9.10
CA LEU A 121 3.78 -4.07 -7.78
C LEU A 121 3.25 -5.13 -6.81
N ALA A 122 1.94 -5.40 -6.82
CA ALA A 122 1.33 -6.45 -6.03
C ALA A 122 1.87 -7.84 -6.41
N GLY A 123 2.01 -8.14 -7.71
CA GLY A 123 2.60 -9.38 -8.19
C GLY A 123 4.04 -9.57 -7.71
N ALA A 124 4.84 -8.49 -7.74
CA ALA A 124 6.20 -8.49 -7.20
C ALA A 124 6.21 -8.75 -5.68
N MET A 125 5.35 -8.06 -4.91
CA MET A 125 5.26 -8.25 -3.45
C MET A 125 4.84 -9.68 -3.09
N VAL A 126 3.83 -10.24 -3.75
CA VAL A 126 3.40 -11.63 -3.51
C VAL A 126 4.52 -12.61 -3.81
N SER A 127 5.29 -12.38 -4.89
CA SER A 127 6.44 -13.23 -5.25
C SER A 127 7.54 -13.18 -4.19
N VAL A 128 7.85 -11.98 -3.66
CA VAL A 128 8.81 -11.82 -2.56
C VAL A 128 8.28 -12.49 -1.29
N SER A 129 7.02 -12.31 -0.93
CA SER A 129 6.40 -12.97 0.24
C SER A 129 6.40 -14.49 0.12
N ALA A 130 6.22 -15.05 -1.09
CA ALA A 130 6.27 -16.48 -1.32
C ALA A 130 7.66 -17.09 -1.02
N THR A 131 8.75 -16.31 -1.14
CA THR A 131 10.11 -16.79 -0.80
C THR A 131 10.24 -17.11 0.70
N ALA A 132 9.46 -16.45 1.56
CA ALA A 132 9.43 -16.75 3.00
C ALA A 132 8.92 -18.18 3.29
N PHE A 133 8.08 -18.74 2.42
CA PHE A 133 7.66 -20.15 2.49
C PHE A 133 8.61 -21.10 1.74
N GLY A 134 9.31 -20.60 0.73
CA GLY A 134 10.23 -21.40 -0.09
C GLY A 134 11.51 -21.82 0.65
N VAL A 135 12.10 -20.92 1.45
CA VAL A 135 13.34 -21.20 2.20
C VAL A 135 13.16 -22.35 3.21
N PRO A 136 12.14 -22.35 4.09
CA PRO A 136 11.97 -23.41 5.10
C PRO A 136 11.58 -24.77 4.51
N LEU A 137 10.92 -24.77 3.34
CA LEU A 137 10.49 -25.98 2.64
C LEU A 137 11.54 -26.53 1.68
N ASN A 138 12.75 -25.92 1.64
CA ASN A 138 13.88 -26.30 0.80
C ASN A 138 13.51 -26.37 -0.70
N LEU A 139 12.65 -25.45 -1.15
CA LEU A 139 12.17 -25.38 -2.53
C LEU A 139 13.16 -24.60 -3.39
N LYS A 140 13.33 -25.02 -4.65
CA LYS A 140 14.09 -24.27 -5.64
C LYS A 140 13.33 -22.98 -5.98
N MET A 141 13.85 -21.85 -5.51
CA MET A 141 13.31 -20.50 -5.71
C MET A 141 14.08 -19.77 -6.80
N PRO A 142 13.45 -18.87 -7.57
CA PRO A 142 14.12 -18.08 -8.59
C PRO A 142 15.20 -17.21 -7.97
N ALA A 143 16.39 -17.22 -8.57
CA ALA A 143 17.46 -16.29 -8.22
C ALA A 143 17.19 -14.90 -8.84
N LEU A 144 17.92 -13.87 -8.40
CA LEU A 144 17.77 -12.51 -8.94
C LEU A 144 18.03 -12.43 -10.46
N GLN A 145 18.74 -13.40 -11.01
CA GLN A 145 19.13 -13.47 -12.41
C GLN A 145 18.15 -14.31 -13.25
N ASP A 146 17.22 -15.02 -12.61
CA ASP A 146 16.25 -15.86 -13.28
C ASP A 146 15.05 -15.01 -13.74
N TRP A 147 14.82 -14.98 -15.05
CA TRP A 147 13.70 -14.24 -15.65
C TRP A 147 12.38 -15.02 -15.64
N LEU A 148 12.44 -16.34 -15.38
CA LEU A 148 11.30 -17.25 -15.41
C LEU A 148 11.20 -18.06 -14.11
N PRO A 149 9.99 -18.51 -13.74
CA PRO A 149 9.80 -19.43 -12.63
C PRO A 149 10.61 -20.70 -12.86
N ASN A 150 11.40 -21.09 -11.86
CA ASN A 150 12.29 -22.25 -11.95
C ASN A 150 11.71 -23.53 -11.33
N SER A 151 10.47 -23.47 -10.80
CA SER A 151 9.78 -24.60 -10.20
C SER A 151 8.25 -24.44 -10.25
N ALA A 152 7.55 -25.52 -10.63
CA ALA A 152 6.08 -25.57 -10.58
C ALA A 152 5.55 -25.48 -9.14
N ALA A 153 6.30 -26.00 -8.16
CA ALA A 153 5.94 -25.89 -6.75
C ALA A 153 5.99 -24.44 -6.26
N TRP A 154 6.97 -23.65 -6.73
CA TRP A 154 7.06 -22.23 -6.41
C TRP A 154 5.89 -21.44 -7.00
N VAL A 155 5.54 -21.69 -8.27
CA VAL A 155 4.36 -21.08 -8.91
C VAL A 155 3.07 -21.39 -8.12
N GLY A 156 2.92 -22.65 -7.67
CA GLY A 156 1.78 -23.05 -6.84
C GLY A 156 1.68 -22.25 -5.54
N ILE A 157 2.80 -22.04 -4.84
CA ILE A 157 2.84 -21.23 -3.61
C ILE A 157 2.46 -19.78 -3.89
N VAL A 158 3.02 -19.16 -4.95
CA VAL A 158 2.70 -17.78 -5.34
C VAL A 158 1.21 -17.61 -5.59
N ILE A 159 0.58 -18.56 -6.29
CA ILE A 159 -0.87 -18.53 -6.55
C ILE A 159 -1.66 -18.65 -5.24
N VAL A 160 -1.29 -19.57 -4.35
CA VAL A 160 -1.99 -19.76 -3.06
C VAL A 160 -1.86 -18.52 -2.19
N VAL A 161 -0.65 -17.97 -2.04
CA VAL A 161 -0.40 -16.74 -1.26
C VAL A 161 -1.18 -15.57 -1.85
N GLY A 162 -1.12 -15.37 -3.17
CA GLY A 162 -1.88 -14.33 -3.86
C GLY A 162 -3.39 -14.46 -3.66
N ALA A 163 -3.93 -15.69 -3.73
CA ALA A 163 -5.34 -15.94 -3.49
C ALA A 163 -5.75 -15.63 -2.04
N LEU A 164 -4.92 -15.98 -1.06
CA LEU A 164 -5.15 -15.62 0.35
C LEU A 164 -5.21 -14.10 0.53
N PHE A 165 -4.25 -13.36 -0.04
CA PHE A 165 -4.27 -11.89 -0.01
C PHE A 165 -5.51 -11.30 -0.68
N ALA A 166 -5.91 -11.81 -1.86
CA ALA A 166 -7.11 -11.36 -2.55
C ALA A 166 -8.38 -11.59 -1.71
N VAL A 167 -8.49 -12.73 -1.04
CA VAL A 167 -9.61 -13.07 -0.15
C VAL A 167 -9.65 -12.16 1.08
N VAL A 168 -8.50 -11.79 1.64
CA VAL A 168 -8.41 -10.86 2.78
C VAL A 168 -8.75 -9.44 2.31
N ALA A 169 -8.21 -9.00 1.16
CA ALA A 169 -8.52 -7.70 0.57
C ALA A 169 -10.02 -7.53 0.23
N ALA A 170 -10.67 -8.58 -0.28
CA ALA A 170 -12.10 -8.57 -0.57
C ALA A 170 -13.00 -8.34 0.66
N ARG A 171 -12.48 -8.50 1.89
CA ARG A 171 -13.22 -8.23 3.14
C ARG A 171 -13.20 -6.76 3.60
N GLY A 172 -12.54 -5.87 2.84
CA GLY A 172 -12.59 -4.41 3.02
C GLY A 172 -11.71 -3.82 4.13
N TYR A 173 -11.72 -2.48 4.24
CA TYR A 173 -10.82 -1.68 5.10
C TYR A 173 -10.85 -2.05 6.59
N ASN A 174 -12.03 -2.40 7.12
CA ASN A 174 -12.18 -2.81 8.53
C ASN A 174 -11.54 -4.17 8.84
N ALA A 175 -11.35 -5.04 7.84
CA ALA A 175 -10.60 -6.28 8.00
C ALA A 175 -9.08 -6.00 7.99
N MET A 176 -8.59 -5.15 7.08
CA MET A 176 -7.18 -4.72 7.04
C MET A 176 -6.75 -4.06 8.36
N ALA A 177 -7.55 -3.11 8.87
CA ALA A 177 -7.25 -2.37 10.10
C ALA A 177 -7.25 -3.25 11.37
N ARG A 178 -7.89 -4.43 11.34
CA ARG A 178 -7.91 -5.39 12.46
C ARG A 178 -6.79 -6.42 12.36
N VAL A 179 -6.31 -6.72 11.16
CA VAL A 179 -5.17 -7.61 10.93
C VAL A 179 -3.84 -6.88 11.14
N ALA A 180 -3.80 -5.57 10.87
CA ALA A 180 -2.63 -4.72 11.06
C ALA A 180 -2.48 -4.11 12.48
N ALA A 181 -3.45 -4.31 13.37
CA ALA A 181 -3.46 -3.84 14.76
C ALA A 181 -3.21 -4.98 15.74
#